data_AF-A0A284VRZ2-F1
#
_entry.id   AF-A0A284VRZ2-F1
#
_cell.length_a   1.000
_cell.length_b   1.000
_cell.length_c   1.000
_cell.angle_alpha   90.00
_cell.angle_beta   90.00
_cell.angle_gamma   90.00
#
_symmetry.space_group_name_H-M   'P 1'
#
loop_
_entity.id
_entity.type
_entity.pdbx_description
1 polymer ?
#
loop_
_entity_poly.entity_id
_entity_poly.type
_entity_poly.pdbx_seq_one_letter_code
_entity_poly.pdbx_strand_id
1 'polypeptide(L)'
;MPAEKIPSWIKQVLMPELNEIKGELKAINTRIDSTNERIDSLRNEMKIEIGSLRNETKTEIASVRKEIDSLRTEMNVKFDSLEKRIPVIEKITALEIKMADLEKRLAAA
;
A
#
# COMPACT_ATOMS: atom_id res chain seq x y z
N MET A 1 18.10 -73.57 7.54
CA MET A 1 16.74 -73.41 8.10
C MET A 1 15.75 -73.48 6.95
N PRO A 2 14.72 -74.35 6.98
CA PRO A 2 13.70 -74.35 5.94
C PRO A 2 12.87 -73.07 6.02
N ALA A 3 12.58 -72.44 4.88
CA ALA A 3 11.78 -71.22 4.84
C ALA A 3 10.35 -71.52 5.34
N GLU A 4 9.95 -70.89 6.44
CA GLU A 4 8.59 -70.98 6.94
C GLU A 4 7.62 -70.41 5.89
N LYS A 5 6.67 -71.24 5.45
CA LYS A 5 5.66 -70.84 4.45
C LYS A 5 4.60 -69.97 5.14
N ILE A 6 4.36 -68.78 4.59
CA ILE A 6 3.26 -67.91 5.02
C ILE A 6 1.92 -68.69 4.94
N PRO A 7 1.14 -68.78 6.03
CA PRO A 7 -0.16 -69.44 6.07
C PRO A 7 -1.15 -68.94 5.01
N SER A 8 -2.01 -69.82 4.51
CA SER A 8 -2.98 -69.50 3.44
C SER A 8 -3.94 -68.37 3.80
N TRP A 9 -4.40 -68.32 5.06
CA TRP A 9 -5.33 -67.29 5.53
C TRP A 9 -4.71 -65.89 5.47
N ILE A 10 -3.40 -65.77 5.71
CA ILE A 10 -2.67 -64.49 5.56
C ILE A 10 -2.65 -64.07 4.09
N LYS A 11 -2.42 -65.01 3.16
CA LYS A 11 -2.41 -64.72 1.72
C LYS A 11 -3.78 -64.33 1.17
N GLN A 12 -4.85 -64.97 1.65
CA GLN A 12 -6.19 -64.78 1.11
C GLN A 12 -6.93 -63.60 1.75
N VAL A 13 -6.70 -63.33 3.03
CA VAL A 13 -7.45 -62.32 3.78
C VAL A 13 -6.63 -61.05 3.99
N LEU A 14 -5.39 -61.16 4.50
CA LEU A 14 -4.60 -59.98 4.87
C LEU A 14 -3.85 -59.34 3.69
N MET A 15 -3.39 -60.13 2.72
CA MET A 15 -2.60 -59.61 1.60
C MET A 15 -3.38 -58.58 0.73
N PRO A 16 -4.67 -58.79 0.41
CA PRO A 16 -5.47 -57.79 -0.31
C PRO A 16 -5.57 -56.46 0.45
N GLU A 17 -5.95 -56.49 1.73
CA GLU A 17 -6.09 -55.27 2.55
C GLU A 17 -4.76 -54.51 2.67
N LEU A 18 -3.64 -55.23 2.83
CA LEU A 18 -2.32 -54.60 2.90
C LEU A 18 -1.95 -53.90 1.57
N ASN A 19 -2.32 -54.48 0.43
CA ASN A 19 -2.10 -53.86 -0.87
C ASN A 19 -2.98 -52.63 -1.08
N GLU A 20 -4.23 -52.67 -0.61
CA GLU A 20 -5.15 -51.54 -0.63
C GLU A 20 -4.63 -50.39 0.25
N ILE A 21 -4.26 -50.66 1.51
CA ILE A 21 -3.65 -49.69 2.42
C ILE A 21 -2.39 -49.08 1.80
N LYS A 22 -1.53 -49.89 1.18
CA LYS A 22 -0.34 -49.39 0.47
C LYS A 22 -0.71 -48.46 -0.69
N GLY A 23 -1.80 -48.75 -1.40
CA GLY A 23 -2.34 -47.90 -2.46
C GLY A 23 -2.85 -46.57 -1.91
N GLU A 24 -3.64 -46.61 -0.85
CA GLU A 24 -4.16 -45.41 -0.17
C GLU A 24 -3.04 -44.54 0.40
N LEU A 25 -2.03 -45.14 1.04
CA LEU A 25 -0.87 -44.40 1.54
C LEU A 25 -0.11 -43.69 0.42
N LYS A 26 0.05 -44.32 -0.74
CA LYS A 26 0.65 -43.66 -1.92
C LYS A 26 -0.21 -42.49 -2.39
N ALA A 27 -1.53 -42.67 -2.48
CA ALA A 27 -2.44 -41.61 -2.88
C ALA A 27 -2.44 -40.43 -1.90
N ILE A 28 -2.37 -40.71 -0.59
CA ILE A 28 -2.24 -39.70 0.46
C ILE A 28 -0.93 -38.93 0.31
N ASN A 29 0.21 -39.62 0.12
CA ASN A 29 1.50 -38.96 -0.07
C ASN A 29 1.47 -38.03 -1.30
N THR A 30 0.93 -38.48 -2.43
CA THR A 30 0.78 -37.62 -3.62
C THR A 30 -0.10 -36.40 -3.36
N ARG A 31 -1.18 -36.56 -2.59
CA ARG A 31 -2.05 -35.43 -2.19
C ARG A 31 -1.33 -34.46 -1.26
N ILE A 32 -0.50 -34.96 -0.35
CA ILE A 32 0.32 -34.14 0.55
C ILE A 32 1.34 -33.33 -0.26
N ASP A 33 2.05 -33.98 -1.18
CA ASP A 33 3.04 -33.32 -2.04
C ASP A 33 2.39 -32.21 -2.86
N SER A 34 1.26 -32.50 -3.53
CA SER A 34 0.51 -31.49 -4.29
C SER A 34 -0.01 -30.35 -3.39
N THR A 35 -0.41 -30.66 -2.15
CA THR A 35 -0.84 -29.61 -1.21
C THR A 35 0.33 -28.72 -0.79
N ASN A 36 1.51 -29.30 -0.54
CA ASN A 36 2.71 -28.55 -0.20
C ASN A 36 3.13 -27.63 -1.36
N GLU A 37 3.13 -28.13 -2.60
CA GLU A 37 3.41 -27.33 -3.79
C GLU A 37 2.45 -26.14 -3.92
N ARG A 38 1.14 -26.37 -3.71
CA ARG A 38 0.14 -25.30 -3.74
C ARG A 38 0.36 -24.27 -2.63
N ILE A 39 0.70 -24.72 -1.42
CA ILE A 39 1.01 -23.82 -0.30
C ILE A 39 2.25 -22.97 -0.63
N ASP A 40 3.28 -23.56 -1.21
CA ASP A 40 4.50 -22.84 -1.55
C ASP A 40 4.29 -21.84 -2.71
N SER A 41 3.46 -22.19 -3.71
CA SER A 41 3.03 -21.25 -4.75
C SER A 41 2.30 -20.05 -4.14
N LEU A 42 1.29 -20.31 -3.30
CA LEU A 42 0.51 -19.25 -2.64
C LEU A 42 1.39 -18.35 -1.76
N ARG A 43 2.33 -18.94 -1.00
CA ARG A 43 3.29 -18.16 -0.20
C ARG A 43 4.15 -17.26 -1.07
N ASN A 44 4.61 -17.75 -2.23
CA ASN A 44 5.42 -16.96 -3.15
C ASN A 44 4.62 -15.84 -3.80
N GLU A 45 3.42 -16.14 -4.31
CA GLU A 45 2.49 -15.16 -4.87
C GLU A 45 2.18 -14.05 -3.87
N MET A 46 1.79 -14.41 -2.64
CA MET A 46 1.52 -13.44 -1.58
C MET A 46 2.74 -12.58 -1.24
N LYS A 47 3.95 -13.17 -1.19
CA LYS A 47 5.18 -12.41 -0.93
C LYS A 47 5.44 -11.38 -2.03
N ILE A 48 5.21 -11.74 -3.29
CA ILE A 48 5.38 -10.84 -4.43
C ILE A 48 4.34 -9.72 -4.38
N GLU A 49 3.06 -10.06 -4.22
CA GLU A 49 1.97 -9.07 -4.17
C GLU A 49 2.13 -8.09 -3.02
N ILE A 50 2.42 -8.57 -1.81
CA ILE A 50 2.68 -7.72 -0.65
C ILE A 50 3.89 -6.82 -0.89
N GLY A 51 4.94 -7.34 -1.53
CA GLY A 51 6.12 -6.56 -1.92
C GLY A 51 5.78 -5.46 -2.91
N SER A 52 4.96 -5.77 -3.92
CA SER A 52 4.50 -4.83 -4.94
C SER A 52 3.66 -3.71 -4.33
N LEU A 53 2.62 -4.06 -3.55
CA LEU A 53 1.74 -3.11 -2.88
C LEU A 53 2.53 -2.18 -1.94
N ARG A 54 3.49 -2.72 -1.17
CA ARG A 54 4.36 -1.91 -0.30
C ARG A 54 5.17 -0.89 -1.11
N ASN A 55 5.70 -1.28 -2.27
CA ASN A 55 6.50 -0.38 -3.11
C ASN A 55 5.63 0.70 -3.78
N GLU A 56 4.45 0.33 -4.26
CA GLU A 56 3.47 1.25 -4.82
C GLU A 56 3.04 2.30 -3.78
N THR A 57 2.59 1.84 -2.61
CA THR A 57 2.21 2.72 -1.50
C THR A 57 3.36 3.66 -1.09
N LYS A 58 4.61 3.16 -1.02
CA LYS A 58 5.77 4.00 -0.71
C LYS A 58 5.98 5.10 -1.76
N THR A 59 5.78 4.76 -3.03
CA THR A 59 5.94 5.68 -4.16
C THR A 59 4.85 6.75 -4.14
N GLU A 60 3.59 6.37 -3.94
CA GLU A 60 2.47 7.30 -3.82
C GLU A 60 2.63 8.26 -2.64
N ILE A 61 3.02 7.75 -1.46
CA ILE A 61 3.30 8.60 -0.29
C ILE A 61 4.42 9.59 -0.58
N ALA A 62 5.48 9.19 -1.30
CA ALA A 62 6.55 10.09 -1.68
C ALA A 62 6.07 11.17 -2.67
N SER A 63 5.21 10.81 -3.63
CA SER A 63 4.60 11.77 -4.56
C SER A 63 3.74 12.80 -3.84
N VAL A 64 2.83 12.35 -2.97
CA VAL A 64 1.97 13.22 -2.17
C VAL A 64 2.78 14.17 -1.29
N ARG A 65 3.86 13.69 -0.66
CA ARG A 65 4.77 14.56 0.11
C ARG A 65 5.36 15.67 -0.75
N LYS A 66 5.82 15.34 -1.96
CA LYS A 66 6.37 16.31 -2.92
C LYS A 66 5.32 17.34 -3.36
N GLU A 67 4.10 16.91 -3.62
CA GLU A 67 2.98 17.81 -3.95
C GLU A 67 2.66 18.76 -2.80
N ILE A 68 2.62 18.26 -1.55
CA ILE A 68 2.42 19.07 -0.36
C ILE A 68 3.54 20.12 -0.20
N ASP A 69 4.80 19.73 -0.40
CA ASP A 69 5.93 20.66 -0.28
C ASP A 69 5.91 21.73 -1.39
N SER A 70 5.50 21.35 -2.60
CA SER A 70 5.27 22.31 -3.70
C SER A 70 4.16 23.30 -3.36
N LEU A 71 3.01 22.81 -2.86
CA LEU A 71 1.89 23.66 -2.46
C LEU A 71 2.27 24.61 -1.32
N ARG A 72 3.01 24.13 -0.31
CA ARG A 72 3.54 24.98 0.77
C ARG A 72 4.44 26.08 0.24
N THR A 73 5.33 25.74 -0.69
CA THR A 73 6.24 26.71 -1.31
C THR A 73 5.46 27.77 -2.09
N GLU A 74 4.49 27.36 -2.91
CA GLU A 74 3.65 28.28 -3.67
C GLU A 74 2.83 29.21 -2.75
N MET A 75 2.27 28.66 -1.67
CA MET A 75 1.52 29.44 -0.68
C MET A 75 2.41 30.46 0.01
N ASN A 76 3.61 30.09 0.44
CA ASN A 76 4.56 31.02 1.06
C ASN A 76 4.90 32.16 0.10
N VAL A 77 5.21 31.86 -1.17
CA VAL A 77 5.49 32.89 -2.19
C VAL A 77 4.30 33.84 -2.38
N LYS A 78 3.07 33.31 -2.42
CA LYS A 78 1.86 34.14 -2.52
C LYS A 78 1.66 34.99 -1.27
N PHE A 79 1.89 34.45 -0.07
CA PHE A 79 1.79 35.21 1.17
C PHE A 79 2.85 36.31 1.26
N ASP A 80 4.11 36.04 0.93
CA ASP A 80 5.18 37.05 0.87
C ASP A 80 4.81 38.19 -0.10
N SER A 81 4.19 37.84 -1.24
CA SER A 81 3.71 38.82 -2.22
C SER A 81 2.56 39.68 -1.67
N LEU A 82 1.62 39.07 -0.94
CA LEU A 82 0.53 39.79 -0.29
C LEU A 82 1.02 40.69 0.84
N GLU A 83 1.94 40.20 1.67
CA GLU A 83 2.56 40.97 2.75
C GLU A 83 3.22 42.25 2.21
N LYS A 84 3.95 42.16 1.10
CA LYS A 84 4.55 43.32 0.42
C LYS A 84 3.54 44.33 -0.10
N ARG A 85 2.27 43.95 -0.31
CA ARG A 85 1.21 44.87 -0.77
C ARG A 85 0.55 45.63 0.38
N ILE A 86 0.66 45.16 1.63
CA ILE A 86 0.04 45.81 2.79
C ILE A 86 0.47 47.29 2.93
N PRO A 87 1.78 47.64 2.88
CA PRO A 87 2.19 49.04 3.01
C PRO A 87 1.70 49.95 1.89
N VAL A 88 1.44 49.39 0.69
CA VAL A 88 0.87 50.15 -0.43
C VAL A 88 -0.59 50.48 -0.14
N ILE A 89 -1.35 49.52 0.39
CA ILE A 89 -2.75 49.73 0.79
C ILE A 89 -2.84 50.78 1.90
N GLU A 90 -1.97 50.71 2.92
CA GLU A 90 -1.91 51.72 3.99
C GLU A 90 -1.64 53.13 3.45
N LYS A 91 -0.73 53.26 2.48
CA LYS A 91 -0.44 54.54 1.81
C LYS A 91 -1.65 55.04 1.01
N ILE A 92 -2.36 54.16 0.31
CA ILE A 92 -3.58 54.51 -0.42
C ILE A 92 -4.63 55.05 0.55
N THR A 93 -4.90 54.35 1.64
CA THR A 93 -5.85 54.81 2.67
C THR A 93 -5.45 56.16 3.26
N ALA A 94 -4.16 56.39 3.51
CA ALA A 94 -3.69 57.69 4.00
C ALA A 94 -3.88 58.82 2.97
N LEU A 95 -3.75 58.54 1.67
CA LEU A 95 -3.99 59.51 0.60
C LEU A 95 -5.48 59.82 0.45
N GLU A 96 -6.36 58.82 0.54
CA GLU A 96 -7.82 58.99 0.51
C GLU A 96 -8.28 59.95 1.62
N ILE A 97 -7.76 59.79 2.84
CA ILE A 97 -8.06 60.70 3.97
C ILE A 97 -7.61 62.14 3.66
N LYS A 98 -6.40 62.32 3.12
CA LYS A 98 -5.89 63.65 2.76
C LYS A 98 -6.69 64.31 1.65
N MET A 99 -7.13 63.54 0.65
CA MET A 99 -7.99 64.04 -0.43
C MET A 99 -9.32 64.55 0.13
N ALA A 100 -9.98 63.78 1.01
CA ALA A 100 -11.22 64.21 1.63
C ALA A 100 -11.07 65.51 2.44
N ASP A 101 -9.95 65.69 3.15
CA ASP A 101 -9.66 66.96 3.86
C ASP A 101 -9.45 68.13 2.88
N LEU A 102 -8.73 67.92 1.78
CA LEU A 102 -8.54 68.95 0.74
C LEU A 102 -9.86 69.33 0.06
N GLU A 103 -10.70 68.36 -0.27
CA GLU A 103 -12.04 68.58 -0.85
C GLU A 103 -12.90 69.43 0.10
N LYS A 104 -12.88 69.13 1.40
CA LYS A 104 -13.60 69.90 2.41
C LYS A 104 -13.09 71.34 2.51
N ARG A 105 -11.77 71.55 2.46
CA ARG A 105 -11.18 72.90 2.49
C ARG A 105 -11.52 73.71 1.25
N LEU A 106 -11.50 73.10 0.08
CA LEU A 106 -11.87 73.75 -1.18
C LEU A 106 -13.34 74.15 -1.20
N ALA A 107 -14.23 73.31 -0.66
CA ALA A 107 -15.66 73.64 -0.55
C ALA A 107 -15.95 74.78 0.45
N ALA A 108 -15.01 75.10 1.34
CA ALA A 108 -15.13 76.17 2.34
C ALA A 108 -14.43 77.47 1.94
N ALA A 109 -13.73 77.51 0.80
CA ALA A 109 -13.05 78.69 0.25
C ALA A 109 -13.91 79.36 -0.83
#